data_AF-A0A6V7W493-F1
#
_entry.id   AF-A0A6V7W493-F1
#
_cell.length_a   1.000
_cell.length_b   1.000
_cell.length_c   1.000
_cell.angle_alpha   90.00
_cell.angle_beta   90.00
_cell.angle_gamma   90.00
#
_symmetry.space_group_name_H-M   'P 1'
#
loop_
_entity.id
_entity.type
_entity.pdbx_description
1 polymer ?
#
loop_
_entity_poly.entity_id
_entity_poly.type
_entity_poly.pdbx_seq_one_letter_code
_entity_poly.pdbx_strand_id
1 'polypeptide(L)' 'MFSDTRKRITPDRFCYTCGKTKTSQWHRHTKPELYICNTCYKRQQRIKKTL' A
#
# COMPACT_ATOMS: atom_id res chain seq x y z
N MET A 1 8.18 12.62 -31.32
CA MET A 1 7.01 12.67 -30.42
C MET A 1 7.38 11.98 -29.13
N PHE A 2 7.86 12.73 -28.14
CA PHE A 2 8.25 12.17 -26.84
C PHE A 2 6.99 12.06 -26.00
N SER A 3 6.57 10.84 -25.72
CA SER A 3 5.43 10.53 -24.88
C SER A 3 5.73 10.90 -23.43
N ASP A 4 5.64 12.18 -23.09
CA ASP A 4 5.67 12.66 -21.71
C ASP A 4 4.34 12.27 -21.04
N THR A 5 4.26 10.97 -20.76
CA THR A 5 3.27 10.41 -19.85
C THR A 5 3.70 10.90 -18.48
N ARG A 6 3.17 12.06 -18.07
CA ARG A 6 3.15 12.51 -16.68
C ARG A 6 2.48 11.43 -15.84
N LYS A 7 3.26 10.41 -15.51
CA LYS A 7 2.96 9.40 -14.52
C LYS A 7 2.83 10.22 -13.26
N ARG A 8 1.60 10.49 -12.83
CA ARG A 8 1.34 11.09 -11.53
C ARG A 8 2.10 10.25 -10.52
N ILE A 9 3.25 10.76 -10.09
CA ILE A 9 3.93 10.29 -8.90
C ILE A 9 3.02 10.79 -7.78
N THR A 10 1.95 10.03 -7.52
CA THR A 10 1.22 10.18 -6.27
C THR A 10 2.26 10.02 -5.16
N PRO A 11 2.32 10.92 -4.17
CA PRO A 11 3.37 10.92 -3.15
C PRO A 11 3.55 9.50 -2.63
N ASP A 12 4.81 9.03 -2.65
CA ASP A 12 5.34 7.68 -2.39
C ASP A 12 4.64 6.89 -1.28
N ARG A 13 3.38 6.51 -1.52
CA ARG A 13 2.71 5.52 -0.70
C ARG A 13 3.25 4.18 -1.16
N PHE A 14 4.13 3.63 -0.35
CA PHE A 14 4.60 2.26 -0.47
C PHE A 14 4.03 1.44 0.69
N CYS A 15 3.86 0.15 0.45
CA CYS A 15 3.44 -0.76 1.51
C CYS A 15 4.61 -0.94 2.48
N TYR A 16 4.45 -0.54 3.73
CA TYR A 16 5.47 -0.75 4.76
C TYR A 16 5.87 -2.23 4.91
N THR A 17 4.94 -3.16 4.70
CA THR A 17 5.18 -4.60 4.87
C THR A 17 5.84 -5.28 3.66
N CYS A 18 5.58 -4.83 2.42
CA CYS A 18 6.07 -5.52 1.21
C CYS A 18 6.70 -4.61 0.15
N GLY A 19 6.83 -3.31 0.41
CA GLY A 19 7.45 -2.33 -0.49
C GLY A 19 6.67 -2.02 -1.77
N LYS A 20 5.51 -2.65 -2.02
CA LYS A 20 4.73 -2.37 -3.24
C LYS A 20 4.31 -0.92 -3.30
N THR A 21 4.50 -0.29 -4.45
CA THR A 21 4.06 1.09 -4.76
C THR A 21 2.74 1.13 -5.55
N LYS A 22 2.24 -0.06 -5.95
CA LYS A 22 0.97 -0.23 -6.68
C LYS A 22 0.07 -1.18 -5.92
N THR A 23 -1.15 -0.74 -5.64
CA THR A 23 -2.21 -1.52 -5.01
C THR A 23 -3.56 -0.95 -5.42
N SER A 24 -4.61 -1.78 -5.41
CA SER A 24 -5.97 -1.32 -5.67
C SER A 24 -6.51 -0.43 -4.54
N GLN A 25 -6.05 -0.66 -3.31
CA GLN A 25 -6.42 0.11 -2.14
C GLN A 25 -5.28 0.18 -1.14
N TRP A 26 -5.14 1.34 -0.49
CA TRP A 26 -4.23 1.60 0.61
C TRP A 26 -5.00 1.56 1.93
N HIS A 27 -4.44 0.86 2.91
CA HIS A 27 -4.97 0.81 4.29
C HIS A 27 -3.96 1.46 5.23
N ARG A 28 -4.45 2.06 6.32
CA ARG A 28 -3.57 2.57 7.37
C ARG A 28 -3.03 1.41 8.18
N HIS A 29 -1.74 1.45 8.46
CA HIS A 29 -1.15 0.59 9.47
C HIS A 29 -1.56 1.09 10.87
N THR A 30 -1.26 0.30 11.91
CA THR A 30 -1.43 0.72 13.31
C THR A 30 -0.66 2.00 13.66
N LYS A 31 0.39 2.32 12.89
CA LYS A 31 1.13 3.59 13.00
C LYS A 31 0.51 4.60 12.04
N PRO A 32 0.19 5.83 12.49
CA PRO A 32 -0.59 6.80 11.71
C PRO A 32 0.09 7.24 10.40
N GLU A 33 1.42 7.14 10.32
CA GLU A 33 2.22 7.55 9.16
C GLU A 33 2.53 6.42 8.17
N LEU A 34 2.14 5.19 8.48
CA LEU A 34 2.47 4.03 7.65
C LEU A 34 1.24 3.51 6.89
N TYR A 35 1.46 3.19 5.62
CA TYR A 35 0.45 2.58 4.76
C TYR A 35 0.81 1.14 4.43
N ILE A 36 -0.22 0.30 4.27
CA ILE A 36 -0.08 -1.07 3.79
C ILE A 36 -1.02 -1.30 2.61
N CYS A 37 -0.59 -2.18 1.69
CA CYS A 37 -1.41 -2.57 0.56
C CYS A 37 -2.59 -3.45 1.01
N ASN A 38 -3.62 -3.54 0.17
CA ASN A 38 -4.80 -4.36 0.39
C ASN A 38 -4.46 -5.83 0.73
N THR A 39 -3.45 -6.39 0.06
CA THR A 39 -3.01 -7.77 0.30
C THR A 39 -2.46 -7.94 1.71
N CYS A 40 -1.57 -7.04 2.15
CA CYS A 40 -0.99 -7.09 3.49
C CYS A 40 -2.04 -6.84 4.58
N TYR A 41 -2.97 -5.90 4.34
CA TYR A 41 -4.08 -5.67 5.25
C TYR A 41 -4.95 -6.93 5.43
N LYS A 42 -5.38 -7.57 4.33
CA LYS A 42 -6.14 -8.83 4.40
C LYS A 42 -5.37 -9.94 5.12
N ARG A 43 -4.06 -10.04 4.91
CA ARG A 43 -3.19 -11.00 5.62
C ARG A 43 -3.17 -10.73 7.13
N GLN A 44 -3.00 -9.47 7.54
CA GLN A 44 -3.05 -9.09 8.95
C GLN A 44 -4.41 -9.42 9.58
N GLN A 45 -5.52 -9.15 8.88
CA GLN A 45 -6.87 -9.46 9.38
C GLN A 45 -7.12 -10.96 9.55
N ARG A 46 -6.54 -11.80 8.69
CA ARG A 46 -6.60 -13.25 8.86
C ARG A 46 -5.87 -13.70 10.12
N ILE A 47 -4.65 -13.20 10.33
CA ILE A 47 -3.83 -13.53 11.51
C ILE A 47 -4.53 -13.10 12.80
N LYS A 48 -5.11 -11.89 12.83
CA LYS A 48 -5.86 -11.37 13.98
C LYS A 48 -7.10 -12.19 14.33
N LYS A 49 -7.73 -12.86 13.37
CA LYS A 49 -8.91 -13.72 13.61
C LYS A 49 -8.56 -15.10 14.15
N THR A 50 -7.28 -15.49 14.11
CA THR A 50 -6.81 -16.81 14.55
C THR A 50 -6.24 -16.77 15.98
N LEU A 51 -6.25 -15.60 16.63
CA LEU A 51 -5.71 -15.33 17.96
C LEU A 51 -6.84 -14.93 18.92
#